data_AF-R6TKE1-F1
#
_entry.id   AF-R6TKE1-F1
#
_cell.length_a   1.000
_cell.length_b   1.000
_cell.length_c   1.000
_cell.angle_alpha   90.00
_cell.angle_beta   90.00
_cell.angle_gamma   90.00
#
_symmetry.space_group_name_H-M   'P 1'
#
loop_
_entity.id
_entity.type
_entity.pdbx_description
1 polymer ?
#
loop_
_entity_poly.entity_id
_entity_poly.type
_entity_poly.pdbx_seq_one_letter_code
_entity_poly.pdbx_strand_id
1 'polypeptide(L)'
;MCAGNQKLPFQLDEGMGSVRRVQEECPGVFHVTTNISTEHFCREHYVVTAAAVPNIISLEVLAYGRLIGEDAYEFEHEVEGSGWELVAFEIMRYKIKQGITLGNYESIYCTAVYDAERYPEYYGGHIPPRTTPWGLTIRWKKASEGIFFLETEHCEWVLALAQPIWSIDLPDVVKEYGQSCESDLQMGAEEAVYRYFRGSNIAPALFELLDSGAKSGLKNYIYGKEALETYLNVHCPEYVLWYNSLELSGHGKGDVLSDLLAAFGYPVESEEETEQDREKRIVNCIHYYPDFADSELLRLPK
;
A
#
# COMPACT_ATOMS: atom_id res chain seq x y z
N MET A 1 33.14 11.57 -6.20
CA MET A 1 34.45 11.66 -5.53
C MET A 1 34.57 10.47 -4.59
N CYS A 2 35.64 9.69 -4.75
CA CYS A 2 35.88 8.44 -4.05
C CYS A 2 35.95 8.64 -2.53
N ALA A 3 35.38 7.70 -1.76
CA ALA A 3 35.38 7.69 -0.31
C ALA A 3 36.82 7.65 0.23
N GLY A 4 37.32 8.81 0.67
CA GLY A 4 38.42 8.86 1.62
C GLY A 4 37.90 8.42 2.99
N ASN A 5 38.72 7.67 3.72
CA ASN A 5 38.51 7.20 5.10
C ASN A 5 37.97 8.30 6.04
N GLN A 6 36.66 8.57 6.00
CA GLN A 6 35.97 9.30 7.03
C GLN A 6 35.81 8.32 8.20
N LYS A 7 36.44 8.63 9.32
CA LYS A 7 36.24 7.87 10.56
C LYS A 7 34.79 8.08 10.98
N LEU A 8 33.96 7.08 10.76
CA LEU A 8 32.56 7.11 11.14
C LEU A 8 32.45 7.19 12.67
N PRO A 9 31.44 7.90 13.21
CA PRO A 9 31.23 7.98 14.65
C PRO A 9 30.65 6.69 15.26
N PHE A 10 30.46 5.65 14.45
CA PHE A 10 29.93 4.34 14.84
C PHE A 10 30.73 3.22 14.14
N GLN A 11 30.62 2.00 14.68
CA GLN A 11 31.13 0.79 14.04
C GLN A 11 30.01 0.16 13.21
N LEU A 12 30.33 -0.21 11.97
CA LEU A 12 29.43 -0.97 11.12
C LEU A 12 29.55 -2.46 11.45
N ASP A 13 28.43 -3.17 11.39
CA ASP A 13 28.44 -4.63 11.50
C ASP A 13 29.12 -5.25 10.25
N GLU A 14 29.90 -6.31 10.46
CA GLU A 14 30.55 -7.06 9.38
C GLU A 14 29.53 -7.58 8.35
N GLY A 15 28.28 -7.82 8.79
CA GLY A 15 27.17 -8.22 7.94
C GLY A 15 26.66 -7.15 6.97
N MET A 16 26.97 -5.86 7.18
CA MET A 16 26.46 -4.75 6.34
C MET A 16 27.17 -4.66 4.98
N GLY A 17 28.32 -5.33 4.83
CA GLY A 17 29.12 -5.28 3.61
C GLY A 17 30.02 -4.04 3.52
N SER A 18 30.57 -3.79 2.33
CA SER A 18 31.51 -2.68 2.12
C SER A 18 30.78 -1.36 1.90
N VAL A 19 31.19 -0.32 2.63
CA VAL A 19 30.62 1.02 2.49
C VAL A 19 30.94 1.62 1.13
N ARG A 20 29.90 2.05 0.42
CA ARG A 20 30.01 2.78 -0.84
C ARG A 20 29.88 4.28 -0.64
N ARG A 21 28.91 4.71 0.18
CA ARG A 21 28.59 6.11 0.43
C ARG A 21 28.10 6.27 1.86
N VAL A 22 28.45 7.40 2.48
CA VAL A 22 27.87 7.87 3.73
C VAL A 22 27.51 9.34 3.59
N GLN A 23 26.33 9.70 4.05
CA GLN A 23 25.85 11.07 4.11
C GLN A 23 25.15 11.29 5.45
N GLU A 24 25.51 12.35 6.15
CA GLU A 24 24.76 12.78 7.34
C GLU A 24 23.54 13.59 6.88
N GLU A 25 22.33 13.10 7.17
CA GLU A 25 21.07 13.74 6.78
C GLU A 25 20.65 14.82 7.78
N CYS A 26 20.95 14.59 9.04
CA CYS A 26 20.82 15.53 10.15
C CYS A 26 21.76 15.09 11.29
N PRO A 27 22.03 15.96 12.29
CA PRO A 27 23.02 15.66 13.33
C PRO A 27 22.81 14.30 13.99
N GLY A 28 23.75 13.38 13.77
CA GLY A 28 23.71 12.03 14.34
C GLY A 28 22.86 11.00 13.61
N VAL A 29 22.31 11.31 12.43
CA VAL A 29 21.60 10.35 11.55
C VAL A 29 22.28 10.28 10.19
N PHE A 30 22.69 9.08 9.80
CA PHE A 30 23.51 8.84 8.62
C PHE A 30 22.80 7.92 7.63
N HIS A 31 22.65 8.36 6.38
CA HIS A 31 22.33 7.49 5.24
C HIS A 31 23.61 6.82 4.75
N VAL A 32 23.64 5.49 4.82
CA VAL A 32 24.77 4.64 4.49
C VAL A 32 24.36 3.70 3.37
N THR A 33 25.08 3.71 2.26
CA THR A 33 24.89 2.76 1.16
C THR A 33 26.03 1.76 1.16
N THR A 34 25.71 0.46 1.15
CA THR A 34 26.71 -0.62 1.12
C THR A 34 26.59 -1.48 -0.14
N ASN A 35 27.69 -2.07 -0.59
CA ASN A 35 27.69 -3.00 -1.72
C ASN A 35 27.31 -4.40 -1.26
N ILE A 36 26.44 -5.06 -2.03
CA ILE A 36 26.33 -6.52 -2.04
C ILE A 36 27.53 -7.06 -2.86
N SER A 37 28.01 -8.25 -2.54
CA SER A 37 29.20 -8.89 -3.14
C SER A 37 29.20 -9.06 -4.68
N THR A 38 28.16 -8.60 -5.38
CA THR A 38 28.05 -8.56 -6.84
C THR A 38 27.58 -7.17 -7.31
N GLU A 39 28.31 -6.60 -8.27
CA GLU A 39 28.51 -5.16 -8.53
C GLU A 39 27.30 -4.32 -9.00
N HIS A 40 26.06 -4.77 -8.81
CA HIS A 40 24.87 -4.07 -9.33
C HIS A 40 23.80 -3.73 -8.30
N PHE A 41 23.87 -4.27 -7.08
CA PHE A 41 22.89 -3.99 -6.03
C PHE A 41 23.57 -3.37 -4.80
N CYS A 42 22.95 -2.31 -4.29
CA CYS A 42 23.34 -1.67 -3.04
C CYS A 42 22.24 -1.87 -2.02
N ARG A 43 22.62 -1.91 -0.74
CA ARG A 43 21.69 -1.84 0.37
C ARG A 43 21.74 -0.45 0.98
N GLU A 44 20.60 0.02 1.44
CA GLU A 44 20.47 1.33 2.05
C GLU A 44 20.16 1.19 3.55
N HIS A 45 20.94 1.92 4.36
CA HIS A 45 20.90 1.88 5.82
C HIS A 45 20.77 3.29 6.38
N TYR A 46 19.86 3.49 7.33
CA TYR A 46 19.94 4.62 8.24
C TYR A 46 20.65 4.14 9.49
N VAL A 47 21.68 4.88 9.90
CA VAL A 47 22.37 4.67 11.15
C VAL A 47 22.08 5.86 12.06
N VAL A 48 21.41 5.60 13.17
CA VAL A 48 21.02 6.59 14.18
C VAL A 48 21.93 6.44 15.39
N THR A 49 22.67 7.50 15.72
CA THR A 49 23.55 7.55 16.90
C THR A 49 22.84 8.16 18.10
N ALA A 50 23.40 7.98 19.29
CA ALA A 50 22.91 8.61 20.53
C ALA A 50 22.77 10.15 20.44
N ALA A 51 23.50 10.82 19.54
CA ALA A 51 23.39 12.26 19.35
C ALA A 51 22.04 12.73 18.78
N ALA A 52 21.35 11.87 18.02
CA ALA A 52 20.06 12.17 17.41
C ALA A 52 18.86 11.87 18.35
N VAL A 53 19.06 11.03 19.37
CA VAL A 53 17.99 10.52 20.24
C VAL A 53 17.92 11.31 21.55
N PRO A 54 16.73 11.70 22.06
CA PRO A 54 15.40 11.55 21.46
C PRO A 54 14.96 12.78 20.63
N ASN A 55 15.87 13.72 20.38
CA ASN A 55 15.51 15.07 19.92
C ASN A 55 15.13 15.14 18.44
N ILE A 56 15.75 14.30 17.62
CA ILE A 56 15.50 14.15 16.18
C ILE A 56 14.74 12.86 15.95
N ILE A 57 15.32 11.74 16.40
CA ILE A 57 14.71 10.42 16.31
C ILE A 57 14.13 10.06 17.68
N SER A 58 12.84 9.71 17.72
CA SER A 58 12.13 9.39 18.96
C SER A 58 12.50 8.00 19.49
N LEU A 59 12.26 7.79 20.79
CA LEU A 59 12.44 6.45 21.40
C LEU A 59 11.48 5.41 20.82
N GLU A 60 10.33 5.84 20.30
CA GLU A 60 9.34 4.98 19.65
C GLU A 60 9.90 4.43 18.32
N VAL A 61 10.44 5.30 17.46
CA VAL A 61 11.11 4.86 16.23
C VAL A 61 12.37 4.04 16.52
N LEU A 62 13.14 4.42 17.54
CA LEU A 62 14.34 3.69 17.92
C LEU A 62 14.08 2.21 18.24
N ALA A 63 12.88 1.88 18.74
CA ALA A 63 12.50 0.51 19.10
C ALA A 63 12.40 -0.45 17.89
N TYR A 64 12.29 0.08 16.67
CA TYR A 64 12.30 -0.72 15.43
C TYR A 64 13.72 -1.05 14.98
N GLY A 65 14.69 -0.21 15.34
CA GLY A 65 16.07 -0.33 14.88
C GLY A 65 16.83 -1.49 15.53
N ARG A 66 17.77 -2.07 14.77
CA ARG A 66 18.72 -3.07 15.28
C ARG A 66 19.91 -2.36 15.91
N LEU A 67 20.22 -2.65 17.17
CA LEU A 67 21.43 -2.14 17.82
C LEU A 67 22.68 -2.64 17.08
N ILE A 68 23.56 -1.73 16.70
CA ILE A 68 24.88 -1.99 16.11
C ILE A 68 25.97 -1.27 16.90
N GLY A 69 27.09 -1.97 17.13
CA GLY A 69 28.18 -1.45 17.98
C GLY A 69 27.74 -1.24 19.43
N GLU A 70 28.13 -0.12 20.03
CA GLU A 70 27.82 0.20 21.44
C GLU A 70 26.60 1.12 21.61
N ASP A 71 26.36 2.05 20.69
CA ASP A 71 25.41 3.17 20.87
C ASP A 71 24.77 3.68 19.56
N ALA A 72 24.69 2.83 18.53
CA ALA A 72 24.06 3.16 17.25
C ALA A 72 22.99 2.12 16.86
N TYR A 73 22.01 2.56 16.08
CA TYR A 73 20.89 1.73 15.63
C TYR A 73 20.78 1.77 14.11
N GLU A 74 20.65 0.60 13.51
CA GLU A 74 20.51 0.39 12.08
C GLU A 74 19.05 0.15 11.70
N PHE A 75 18.66 0.77 10.60
CA PHE A 75 17.39 0.60 9.94
C PHE A 75 17.72 0.29 8.47
N GLU A 76 17.50 -0.94 8.03
CA GLU A 76 17.79 -1.40 6.67
C GLU A 76 16.54 -1.24 5.80
N HIS A 77 16.66 -0.55 4.67
CA HIS A 77 15.52 -0.24 3.79
C HIS A 77 14.87 -1.50 3.23
N GLU A 78 15.66 -2.52 2.89
CA GLU A 78 15.19 -3.75 2.26
C GLU A 78 14.54 -4.73 3.27
N VAL A 79 14.62 -4.46 4.57
CA VAL A 79 14.06 -5.32 5.61
C VAL A 79 12.66 -4.84 6.00
N GLU A 80 11.68 -5.73 5.85
CA GLU A 80 10.32 -5.39 6.18
C GLU A 80 10.15 -5.10 7.68
N GLY A 81 9.57 -3.96 8.03
CA GLY A 81 9.33 -3.58 9.42
C GLY A 81 10.56 -3.00 10.13
N SER A 82 11.65 -2.71 9.40
CA SER A 82 12.87 -2.14 9.99
C SER A 82 12.68 -0.76 10.61
N GLY A 83 11.63 -0.03 10.24
CA GLY A 83 11.37 1.34 10.69
C GLY A 83 12.11 2.39 9.85
N TRP A 84 12.68 2.00 8.70
CA TRP A 84 13.34 2.90 7.76
C TRP A 84 12.50 4.15 7.44
N GLU A 85 11.23 3.92 7.10
CA GLU A 85 10.29 4.96 6.68
C GLU A 85 10.00 5.93 7.84
N LEU A 86 9.95 5.41 9.07
CA LEU A 86 9.78 6.23 10.27
C LEU A 86 10.98 7.14 10.53
N VAL A 87 12.20 6.65 10.30
CA VAL A 87 13.42 7.48 10.36
C VAL A 87 13.38 8.57 9.29
N ALA A 88 13.04 8.22 8.04
CA ALA A 88 12.89 9.19 6.96
C ALA A 88 11.87 10.28 7.31
N PHE A 89 10.72 9.90 7.86
CA PHE A 89 9.69 10.83 8.31
C PHE A 89 10.15 11.76 9.44
N GLU A 90 10.87 11.26 10.44
CA GLU A 90 11.40 12.09 11.53
C GLU A 90 12.53 13.02 11.08
N ILE A 91 13.33 12.62 10.10
CA ILE A 91 14.27 13.51 9.40
C ILE A 91 13.50 14.65 8.71
N MET A 92 12.41 14.38 8.00
CA MET A 92 11.58 15.41 7.36
C MET A 92 10.99 16.38 8.40
N ARG A 93 10.47 15.85 9.52
CA ARG A 93 9.97 16.65 10.65
C ARG A 93 11.05 17.56 11.21
N TYR A 94 12.27 17.04 11.37
CA TYR A 94 13.40 17.83 11.84
C TYR A 94 13.73 18.96 10.85
N LYS A 95 13.89 18.65 9.55
CA LYS A 95 14.18 19.63 8.50
C LYS A 95 13.15 20.77 8.51
N ILE A 96 11.85 20.44 8.55
CA ILE A 96 10.76 21.44 8.64
C ILE A 96 10.89 22.31 9.91
N LYS A 97 11.12 21.70 11.08
CA LYS A 97 11.28 22.44 12.34
C LYS A 97 12.48 23.39 12.33
N GLN A 98 13.53 23.06 11.58
CA GLN A 98 14.70 23.93 11.39
C GLN A 98 14.53 24.97 10.27
N GLY A 99 13.38 25.00 9.59
CA GLY A 99 13.14 25.88 8.45
C GLY A 99 13.91 25.48 7.18
N ILE A 100 14.37 24.23 7.11
CA ILE A 100 15.00 23.65 5.91
C ILE A 100 13.89 23.18 4.97
N THR A 101 13.89 23.69 3.75
CA THR A 101 12.93 23.28 2.72
C THR A 101 13.19 21.83 2.31
N LEU A 102 12.12 21.04 2.27
CA LEU A 102 12.16 19.71 1.67
C LEU A 102 12.37 19.80 0.15
N GLY A 103 12.77 18.69 -0.47
CA GLY A 103 12.88 18.60 -1.92
C GLY A 103 11.54 18.84 -2.62
N ASN A 104 11.58 19.20 -3.91
CA ASN A 104 10.37 19.55 -4.68
C ASN A 104 9.33 18.42 -4.78
N TYR A 105 9.73 17.17 -4.52
CA TYR A 105 8.88 15.99 -4.57
C TYR A 105 8.68 15.34 -3.19
N GLU A 106 9.18 15.98 -2.13
CA GLU A 106 9.07 15.50 -0.75
C GLU A 106 7.90 16.20 -0.08
N SER A 107 6.93 15.41 0.39
CA SER A 107 5.79 15.90 1.16
C SER A 107 5.61 15.08 2.42
N ILE A 108 5.75 15.75 3.56
CA ILE A 108 5.58 15.12 4.88
C ILE A 108 4.19 14.51 5.05
N TYR A 109 3.17 15.11 4.41
CA TYR A 109 1.81 14.59 4.47
C TYR A 109 1.69 13.28 3.68
N CYS A 110 2.24 13.23 2.47
CA CYS A 110 2.19 12.05 1.62
C CYS A 110 2.91 10.86 2.27
N THR A 111 4.09 11.10 2.84
CA THR A 111 4.83 10.09 3.63
C THR A 111 3.97 9.55 4.78
N ALA A 112 3.36 10.44 5.57
CA ALA A 112 2.51 10.02 6.69
C ALA A 112 1.30 9.19 6.22
N VAL A 113 0.66 9.57 5.11
CA VAL A 113 -0.49 8.83 4.56
C VAL A 113 -0.08 7.45 4.06
N TYR A 114 1.01 7.34 3.30
CA TYR A 114 1.45 6.07 2.74
C TYR A 114 1.97 5.10 3.80
N ASP A 115 2.70 5.60 4.79
CA ASP A 115 3.28 4.76 5.83
C ASP A 115 2.28 4.41 6.94
N ALA A 116 1.12 5.09 7.01
CA ALA A 116 0.08 4.82 8.01
C ALA A 116 -0.58 3.45 7.85
N GLU A 117 -0.54 2.83 6.66
CA GLU A 117 -0.99 1.45 6.48
C GLU A 117 -0.05 0.46 7.20
N ARG A 118 1.25 0.73 7.17
CA ARG A 118 2.29 -0.16 7.70
C ARG A 118 2.61 0.10 9.17
N TYR A 119 2.54 1.36 9.59
CA TYR A 119 2.83 1.81 10.96
C TYR A 119 1.66 2.60 11.56
N PRO A 120 0.44 2.03 11.61
CA PRO A 120 -0.74 2.74 12.11
C PRO A 120 -0.61 3.14 13.59
N GLU A 121 0.15 2.42 14.39
CA GLU A 121 0.44 2.75 15.79
C GLU A 121 1.22 4.06 15.94
N TYR A 122 2.14 4.34 15.01
CA TYR A 122 2.96 5.55 15.03
C TYR A 122 2.20 6.76 14.45
N TYR A 123 1.51 6.56 13.33
CA TYR A 123 0.79 7.65 12.63
C TYR A 123 -0.63 7.89 13.15
N GLY A 124 -1.17 6.99 13.97
CA GLY A 124 -2.58 7.01 14.40
C GLY A 124 -3.55 6.36 13.40
N GLY A 125 -3.02 5.70 12.36
CA GLY A 125 -3.77 5.04 11.30
C GLY A 125 -4.62 5.98 10.44
N HIS A 126 -5.30 5.42 9.44
CA HIS A 126 -6.20 6.23 8.63
C HIS A 126 -7.45 6.64 9.40
N ILE A 127 -7.85 7.90 9.25
CA ILE A 127 -9.07 8.45 9.85
C ILE A 127 -10.22 8.29 8.84
N PRO A 128 -11.34 7.64 9.22
CA PRO A 128 -12.48 7.50 8.34
C PRO A 128 -13.09 8.88 8.02
N PRO A 129 -13.46 9.13 6.76
CA PRO A 129 -13.95 10.44 6.35
C PRO A 129 -15.32 10.75 6.96
N ARG A 130 -15.50 12.01 7.38
CA ARG A 130 -16.74 12.51 8.00
C ARG A 130 -17.85 12.72 6.98
N THR A 131 -17.47 13.04 5.75
CA THR A 131 -18.36 13.32 4.62
C THR A 131 -18.16 12.26 3.55
N THR A 132 -19.24 11.92 2.87
CA THR A 132 -19.23 11.06 1.68
C THR A 132 -19.96 11.79 0.55
N PRO A 133 -19.87 11.32 -0.70
CA PRO A 133 -20.71 11.85 -1.79
C PRO A 133 -22.23 11.75 -1.52
N TRP A 134 -22.64 10.95 -0.53
CA TRP A 134 -24.04 10.66 -0.21
C TRP A 134 -24.43 11.05 1.22
N GLY A 135 -23.77 12.06 1.78
CA GLY A 135 -24.11 12.61 3.10
C GLY A 135 -23.08 12.29 4.18
N LEU A 136 -23.43 12.65 5.42
CA LEU A 136 -22.55 12.54 6.58
C LEU A 136 -22.41 11.10 7.07
N THR A 137 -21.19 10.72 7.45
CA THR A 137 -20.91 9.46 8.14
C THR A 137 -21.47 9.52 9.57
N ILE A 138 -22.36 8.59 9.91
CA ILE A 138 -22.97 8.48 11.25
C ILE A 138 -22.34 7.38 12.11
N ARG A 139 -21.82 6.32 11.50
CA ARG A 139 -20.95 5.31 12.12
C ARG A 139 -20.09 4.64 11.06
N TRP A 140 -19.04 3.94 11.49
CA TRP A 140 -18.13 3.26 10.58
C TRP A 140 -17.65 1.92 11.14
N LYS A 141 -17.16 1.08 10.22
CA LYS A 141 -16.49 -0.18 10.49
C LYS A 141 -15.20 -0.21 9.69
N LYS A 142 -14.08 -0.42 10.38
CA LYS A 142 -12.79 -0.61 9.73
C LYS A 142 -12.66 -2.06 9.30
N ALA A 143 -12.40 -2.27 8.02
CA ALA A 143 -12.06 -3.58 7.49
C ALA A 143 -10.55 -3.81 7.58
N SER A 144 -9.76 -2.87 7.09
CA SER A 144 -8.30 -2.81 7.21
C SER A 144 -7.88 -1.34 7.34
N GLU A 145 -6.59 -1.07 7.58
CA GLU A 145 -6.07 0.30 7.47
C GLU A 145 -6.46 0.91 6.12
N GLY A 146 -7.04 2.11 6.14
CA GLY A 146 -7.47 2.83 4.92
C GLY A 146 -8.72 2.27 4.24
N ILE A 147 -9.33 1.20 4.75
CA ILE A 147 -10.52 0.54 4.17
C ILE A 147 -11.66 0.57 5.18
N PHE A 148 -12.69 1.36 4.89
CA PHE A 148 -13.81 1.58 5.80
C PHE A 148 -15.15 1.31 5.13
N PHE A 149 -16.05 0.64 5.85
CA PHE A 149 -17.47 0.74 5.59
C PHE A 149 -18.04 1.88 6.42
N LEU A 150 -18.71 2.83 5.77
CA LEU A 150 -19.30 4.00 6.39
C LEU A 150 -20.80 3.90 6.25
N GLU A 151 -21.54 4.06 7.34
CA GLU A 151 -22.98 4.25 7.27
C GLU A 151 -23.26 5.75 7.18
N THR A 152 -24.06 6.13 6.19
CA THR A 152 -24.46 7.52 5.95
C THR A 152 -25.69 7.90 6.78
N GLU A 153 -25.98 9.20 6.89
CA GLU A 153 -27.20 9.73 7.50
C GLU A 153 -28.50 9.29 6.79
N HIS A 154 -28.38 8.65 5.63
CA HIS A 154 -29.48 8.01 4.91
C HIS A 154 -29.62 6.51 5.22
N CYS A 155 -28.91 6.02 6.24
CA CYS A 155 -28.90 4.61 6.67
C CYS A 155 -28.42 3.65 5.57
N GLU A 156 -27.42 4.08 4.81
CA GLU A 156 -26.82 3.26 3.75
C GLU A 156 -25.33 3.04 3.99
N TRP A 157 -24.89 1.81 3.77
CA TRP A 157 -23.47 1.47 3.83
C TRP A 157 -22.78 1.76 2.50
N VAL A 158 -21.65 2.43 2.60
CA VAL A 158 -20.74 2.73 1.49
C VAL A 158 -19.33 2.27 1.85
N LEU A 159 -18.55 1.88 0.85
CA LEU A 159 -17.14 1.54 1.00
C LEU A 159 -16.31 2.80 0.71
N ALA A 160 -15.39 3.16 1.60
CA ALA A 160 -14.43 4.23 1.41
C ALA A 160 -13.01 3.67 1.47
N LEU A 161 -12.20 4.03 0.49
CA LEU A 161 -10.82 3.61 0.34
C LEU A 161 -9.91 4.84 0.35
N ALA A 162 -8.88 4.82 1.21
CA ALA A 162 -7.85 5.86 1.27
C ALA A 162 -6.89 5.76 0.08
N GLN A 163 -6.18 6.83 -0.24
CA GLN A 163 -4.97 6.75 -1.07
C GLN A 163 -3.84 6.10 -0.23
N PRO A 164 -2.99 5.22 -0.78
CA PRO A 164 -2.88 4.80 -2.18
C PRO A 164 -3.78 3.62 -2.57
N ILE A 165 -4.55 3.06 -1.64
CA ILE A 165 -5.26 1.79 -1.84
C ILE A 165 -6.13 1.85 -3.10
N TRP A 166 -6.95 2.89 -3.27
CA TRP A 166 -7.80 2.98 -4.46
C TRP A 166 -7.04 3.35 -5.75
N SER A 167 -5.90 4.02 -5.64
CA SER A 167 -5.15 4.50 -6.81
C SER A 167 -4.19 3.46 -7.35
N ILE A 168 -3.60 2.63 -6.48
CA ILE A 168 -2.62 1.59 -6.83
C ILE A 168 -3.27 0.22 -6.94
N ASP A 169 -4.15 -0.16 -6.00
CA ASP A 169 -4.59 -1.55 -5.88
C ASP A 169 -5.87 -1.87 -6.64
N LEU A 170 -6.51 -0.86 -7.23
CA LEU A 170 -7.65 -1.04 -8.10
C LEU A 170 -7.24 -0.86 -9.57
N PRO A 171 -7.79 -1.66 -10.50
CA PRO A 171 -7.67 -1.37 -11.92
C PRO A 171 -8.51 -0.14 -12.29
N ASP A 172 -8.12 0.55 -13.37
CA ASP A 172 -8.76 1.82 -13.77
C ASP A 172 -10.27 1.69 -14.00
N VAL A 173 -10.73 0.59 -14.61
CA VAL A 173 -12.16 0.32 -14.81
C VAL A 173 -12.95 0.27 -13.49
N VAL A 174 -12.34 -0.21 -12.41
CA VAL A 174 -13.00 -0.26 -11.10
C VAL A 174 -12.95 1.11 -10.43
N LYS A 175 -11.89 1.90 -10.63
CA LYS A 175 -11.83 3.29 -10.12
C LYS A 175 -12.99 4.13 -10.63
N GLU A 176 -13.42 3.92 -11.87
CA GLU A 176 -14.55 4.63 -12.49
C GLU A 176 -15.91 4.32 -11.84
N TYR A 177 -16.06 3.16 -11.19
CA TYR A 177 -17.28 2.84 -10.42
C TYR A 177 -17.38 3.61 -9.10
N GLY A 178 -16.27 4.21 -8.65
CA GLY A 178 -16.19 5.00 -7.43
C GLY A 178 -16.28 6.50 -7.67
N GLN A 179 -16.76 7.24 -6.68
CA GLN A 179 -16.85 8.70 -6.71
C GLN A 179 -15.87 9.34 -5.72
N SER A 180 -15.40 10.54 -6.03
CA SER A 180 -14.69 11.39 -5.07
C SER A 180 -15.68 12.26 -4.30
N CYS A 181 -15.35 12.66 -3.07
CA CYS A 181 -16.13 13.63 -2.32
C CYS A 181 -15.57 15.05 -2.55
N GLU A 182 -16.46 16.03 -2.74
CA GLU A 182 -16.06 17.43 -2.96
C GLU A 182 -15.23 17.99 -1.78
N SER A 183 -15.57 17.61 -0.55
CA SER A 183 -14.82 18.03 0.65
C SER A 183 -13.36 17.64 0.60
N ASP A 184 -13.07 16.47 0.05
CA ASP A 184 -11.72 15.91 0.00
C ASP A 184 -10.92 16.64 -1.08
N LEU A 185 -11.55 16.87 -2.24
CA LEU A 185 -10.96 17.64 -3.35
C LEU A 185 -10.64 19.09 -2.94
N GLN A 186 -11.48 19.72 -2.13
CA GLN A 186 -11.26 21.08 -1.62
C GLN A 186 -10.03 21.20 -0.71
N MET A 187 -9.53 20.10 -0.13
CA MET A 187 -8.31 20.12 0.68
C MET A 187 -7.05 20.39 -0.17
N GLY A 188 -7.09 20.12 -1.48
CA GLY A 188 -5.97 20.35 -2.38
C GLY A 188 -4.77 19.41 -2.15
N ALA A 189 -4.94 18.35 -1.39
CA ALA A 189 -3.96 17.29 -1.18
C ALA A 189 -4.51 16.00 -1.80
N GLU A 190 -3.90 15.54 -2.89
CA GLU A 190 -4.38 14.36 -3.63
C GLU A 190 -4.43 13.14 -2.70
N GLU A 191 -3.40 12.97 -1.88
CA GLU A 191 -3.22 11.88 -0.93
C GLU A 191 -4.28 11.83 0.18
N ALA A 192 -5.01 12.93 0.38
CA ALA A 192 -6.14 12.99 1.31
C ALA A 192 -7.45 12.48 0.68
N VAL A 193 -7.48 12.26 -0.64
CA VAL A 193 -8.70 11.96 -1.39
C VAL A 193 -9.06 10.48 -1.22
N TYR A 194 -10.26 10.25 -0.70
CA TYR A 194 -10.86 8.92 -0.65
C TYR A 194 -11.64 8.64 -1.95
N ARG A 195 -11.72 7.35 -2.29
CA ARG A 195 -12.63 6.82 -3.31
C ARG A 195 -13.79 6.10 -2.64
N TYR A 196 -15.02 6.47 -3.01
CA TYR A 196 -16.24 5.97 -2.38
C TYR A 196 -17.06 5.11 -3.34
N PHE A 197 -17.55 3.97 -2.88
CA PHE A 197 -18.38 3.02 -3.63
C PHE A 197 -19.69 2.78 -2.89
N ARG A 198 -20.80 2.71 -3.62
CA ARG A 198 -22.14 2.50 -3.06
C ARG A 198 -22.91 1.46 -3.87
N GLY A 199 -23.78 0.70 -3.20
CA GLY A 199 -24.64 -0.28 -3.85
C GLY A 199 -23.85 -1.39 -4.53
N SER A 200 -24.25 -1.76 -5.75
CA SER A 200 -23.60 -2.83 -6.52
C SER A 200 -22.14 -2.53 -6.86
N ASN A 201 -21.77 -1.26 -6.99
CA ASN A 201 -20.40 -0.83 -7.31
C ASN A 201 -19.38 -1.16 -6.21
N ILE A 202 -19.84 -1.55 -5.02
CA ILE A 202 -18.96 -2.06 -3.96
C ILE A 202 -18.35 -3.41 -4.37
N ALA A 203 -19.09 -4.25 -5.10
CA ALA A 203 -18.67 -5.63 -5.38
C ALA A 203 -17.39 -5.72 -6.22
N PRO A 204 -17.21 -4.97 -7.34
CA PRO A 204 -15.96 -5.01 -8.09
C PRO A 204 -14.76 -4.57 -7.26
N ALA A 205 -14.91 -3.50 -6.46
CA ALA A 205 -13.84 -3.04 -5.57
C ALA A 205 -13.48 -4.09 -4.51
N LEU A 206 -14.47 -4.75 -3.91
CA LEU A 206 -14.21 -5.84 -2.96
C LEU A 206 -13.47 -7.00 -3.62
N PHE A 207 -13.88 -7.41 -4.82
CA PHE A 207 -13.29 -8.53 -5.52
C PHE A 207 -11.81 -8.31 -5.80
N GLU A 208 -11.44 -7.12 -6.31
CA GLU A 208 -10.04 -6.79 -6.58
C GLU A 208 -9.18 -6.75 -5.33
N LEU A 209 -9.74 -6.26 -4.21
CA LEU A 209 -8.98 -6.10 -2.96
C LEU A 209 -8.82 -7.41 -2.17
N LEU A 210 -9.68 -8.41 -2.37
CA LEU A 210 -9.68 -9.66 -1.58
C LEU A 210 -8.48 -10.56 -1.83
N ASP A 211 -7.80 -10.41 -2.96
CA ASP A 211 -6.63 -11.19 -3.32
C ASP A 211 -5.38 -10.79 -2.51
N SER A 212 -5.39 -9.61 -1.87
CA SER A 212 -4.28 -9.15 -1.02
C SER A 212 -4.43 -9.66 0.42
N GLY A 213 -3.40 -10.37 0.91
CA GLY A 213 -3.34 -10.87 2.30
C GLY A 213 -3.45 -9.74 3.35
N ALA A 214 -2.93 -8.55 3.04
CA ALA A 214 -3.00 -7.36 3.90
C ALA A 214 -4.44 -6.86 4.13
N LYS A 215 -5.38 -7.24 3.25
CA LYS A 215 -6.78 -6.77 3.26
C LYS A 215 -7.76 -7.83 3.74
N SER A 216 -7.25 -8.83 4.44
CA SER A 216 -8.03 -9.98 4.94
C SER A 216 -9.23 -9.59 5.82
N GLY A 217 -9.20 -8.43 6.46
CA GLY A 217 -10.31 -7.94 7.27
C GLY A 217 -11.60 -7.66 6.49
N LEU A 218 -11.54 -7.48 5.17
CA LEU A 218 -12.70 -7.43 4.28
C LEU A 218 -13.56 -8.71 4.35
N LYS A 219 -12.93 -9.87 4.57
CA LYS A 219 -13.62 -11.18 4.65
C LYS A 219 -14.62 -11.24 5.81
N ASN A 220 -14.46 -10.40 6.82
CA ASN A 220 -15.38 -10.32 7.95
C ASN A 220 -16.74 -9.70 7.57
N TYR A 221 -16.80 -8.98 6.44
CA TYR A 221 -17.96 -8.19 6.03
C TYR A 221 -18.66 -8.73 4.78
N ILE A 222 -18.28 -9.91 4.27
CA ILE A 222 -18.90 -10.56 3.12
C ILE A 222 -19.28 -12.01 3.45
N TYR A 223 -20.16 -12.61 2.64
CA TYR A 223 -20.62 -13.99 2.87
C TYR A 223 -19.67 -15.08 2.40
N GLY A 224 -18.73 -14.75 1.51
CA GLY A 224 -17.76 -15.68 0.94
C GLY A 224 -17.35 -15.20 -0.46
N LYS A 225 -16.36 -15.88 -1.05
CA LYS A 225 -15.91 -15.60 -2.42
C LYS A 225 -17.03 -15.93 -3.41
N GLU A 226 -17.67 -17.08 -3.23
CA GLU A 226 -18.74 -17.60 -4.09
C GLU A 226 -19.98 -16.69 -4.07
N ALA A 227 -20.32 -16.13 -2.90
CA ALA A 227 -21.40 -15.16 -2.75
C ALA A 227 -21.08 -13.84 -3.49
N LEU A 228 -19.85 -13.36 -3.37
CA LEU A 228 -19.39 -12.16 -4.06
C LEU A 228 -19.39 -12.35 -5.59
N GLU A 229 -18.86 -13.47 -6.09
CA GLU A 229 -18.83 -13.76 -7.53
C GLU A 229 -20.24 -13.93 -8.11
N THR A 230 -21.15 -14.56 -7.35
CA THR A 230 -22.56 -14.66 -7.74
C THR A 230 -23.21 -13.29 -7.79
N TYR A 231 -22.98 -12.44 -6.78
CA TYR A 231 -23.47 -11.07 -6.76
C TYR A 231 -22.94 -10.24 -7.93
N LEU A 232 -21.66 -10.39 -8.29
CA LEU A 232 -21.05 -9.76 -9.47
C LEU A 232 -21.73 -10.19 -10.76
N ASN A 233 -21.98 -11.49 -10.94
CA ASN A 233 -22.68 -12.01 -12.12
C ASN A 233 -24.09 -11.41 -12.27
N VAL A 234 -24.80 -11.21 -11.16
CA VAL A 234 -26.19 -10.70 -11.17
C VAL A 234 -26.24 -9.18 -11.35
N HIS A 235 -25.37 -8.44 -10.64
CA HIS A 235 -25.49 -6.98 -10.50
C HIS A 235 -24.43 -6.19 -11.26
N CYS A 236 -23.32 -6.81 -11.65
CA CYS A 236 -22.21 -6.18 -12.38
C CYS A 236 -21.76 -7.01 -13.60
N PRO A 237 -22.67 -7.46 -14.49
CA PRO A 237 -22.34 -8.40 -15.56
C PRO A 237 -21.30 -7.84 -16.55
N GLU A 238 -21.27 -6.53 -16.76
CA GLU A 238 -20.29 -5.86 -17.63
C GLU A 238 -18.87 -6.02 -17.10
N TYR A 239 -18.67 -5.84 -15.79
CA TYR A 239 -17.39 -6.07 -15.14
C TYR A 239 -16.99 -7.56 -15.22
N VAL A 240 -17.92 -8.48 -15.01
CA VAL A 240 -17.65 -9.93 -15.12
C VAL A 240 -17.21 -10.31 -16.54
N LEU A 241 -17.89 -9.80 -17.56
CA LEU A 241 -17.52 -10.03 -18.95
C LEU A 241 -16.13 -9.47 -19.26
N TRP A 242 -15.83 -8.26 -18.81
CA TRP A 242 -14.51 -7.64 -18.97
C TRP A 242 -13.42 -8.48 -18.29
N TYR A 243 -13.61 -8.81 -17.01
CA TYR A 243 -12.63 -9.55 -16.21
C TYR A 243 -12.37 -10.94 -16.79
N ASN A 244 -13.44 -11.70 -17.08
CA ASN A 244 -13.31 -13.04 -17.63
C ASN A 244 -12.69 -13.02 -19.04
N SER A 245 -13.00 -12.00 -19.85
CA SER A 245 -12.35 -11.83 -21.15
C SER A 245 -10.85 -11.55 -21.00
N LEU A 246 -10.46 -10.80 -19.98
CA LEU A 246 -9.05 -10.50 -19.71
C LEU A 246 -8.29 -11.77 -19.29
N GLU A 247 -8.82 -12.52 -18.32
CA GLU A 247 -8.25 -13.80 -17.85
C GLU A 247 -8.08 -14.82 -18.99
N LEU A 248 -9.10 -14.96 -19.84
CA LEU A 248 -9.08 -15.88 -20.98
C LEU A 248 -8.21 -15.41 -22.15
N SER A 249 -7.83 -14.14 -22.19
CA SER A 249 -7.02 -13.58 -23.28
C SER A 249 -5.52 -13.77 -23.13
N GLY A 250 -5.03 -14.26 -21.98
CA GLY A 250 -3.60 -14.32 -21.73
C GLY A 250 -3.02 -13.11 -21.00
N HIS A 251 -3.88 -12.21 -20.52
CA HIS A 251 -3.48 -10.93 -19.91
C HIS A 251 -4.13 -10.71 -18.54
N GLY A 252 -4.51 -11.81 -17.87
CA GLY A 252 -5.12 -11.79 -16.55
C GLY A 252 -4.10 -11.55 -15.43
N LYS A 253 -4.56 -11.63 -14.18
CA LYS A 253 -3.67 -11.46 -13.00
C LYS A 253 -2.50 -12.45 -12.98
N GLY A 254 -2.69 -13.64 -13.55
CA GLY A 254 -1.65 -14.66 -13.67
C GLY A 254 -0.54 -14.32 -14.67
N ASP A 255 -0.76 -13.37 -15.58
CA ASP A 255 0.11 -13.08 -16.71
C ASP A 255 0.93 -11.79 -16.55
N VAL A 256 0.73 -11.06 -15.45
CA VAL A 256 1.31 -9.72 -15.21
C VAL A 256 2.84 -9.70 -15.42
N LEU A 257 3.55 -10.74 -14.99
CA LEU A 257 5.00 -10.82 -15.18
C LEU A 257 5.38 -10.94 -16.66
N SER A 258 4.65 -11.77 -17.41
CA SER A 258 4.85 -11.96 -18.84
C SER A 258 4.54 -10.68 -19.62
N ASP A 259 3.45 -10.00 -19.28
CA ASP A 259 3.07 -8.72 -19.87
C ASP A 259 4.12 -7.64 -19.58
N LEU A 260 4.64 -7.60 -18.36
CA LEU A 260 5.69 -6.66 -17.97
C LEU A 260 7.00 -6.93 -18.73
N LEU A 261 7.41 -8.19 -18.84
CA LEU A 261 8.59 -8.57 -19.64
C LEU A 261 8.42 -8.19 -21.11
N ALA A 262 7.24 -8.44 -21.68
CA ALA A 262 6.92 -8.01 -23.05
C ALA A 262 6.99 -6.48 -23.21
N ALA A 263 6.46 -5.72 -22.25
CA ALA A 263 6.53 -4.25 -22.26
C ALA A 263 7.98 -3.73 -22.20
N PHE A 264 8.89 -4.45 -21.54
CA PHE A 264 10.33 -4.16 -21.53
C PHE A 264 11.10 -4.68 -22.75
N GLY A 265 10.41 -5.25 -23.74
CA GLY A 265 11.03 -5.77 -24.97
C GLY A 265 11.60 -7.19 -24.85
N TYR A 266 11.21 -7.92 -23.80
CA TYR A 266 11.56 -9.33 -23.56
C TYR A 266 10.30 -10.21 -23.62
N PRO A 267 9.65 -10.36 -24.79
CA PRO A 267 8.46 -11.20 -24.88
C PRO A 267 8.83 -12.64 -24.49
N VAL A 268 8.05 -13.21 -23.58
CA VAL A 268 8.12 -14.65 -23.30
C VAL A 268 7.64 -15.37 -24.55
N GLU A 269 8.46 -16.27 -25.12
CA GLU A 269 8.07 -17.05 -26.29
C GLU A 269 6.77 -17.79 -25.97
N SER A 270 5.73 -17.56 -26.78
CA SER A 270 4.45 -18.25 -26.62
C SER A 270 4.66 -19.71 -27.02
N GLU A 271 4.86 -20.59 -26.04
CA GLU A 271 4.54 -22.00 -26.24
C GLU A 271 3.05 -22.09 -26.59
N GLU A 272 2.65 -23.02 -27.47
CA GLU A 272 1.23 -23.25 -27.76
C GLU A 272 0.49 -23.43 -26.43
N GLU A 273 -0.57 -22.65 -26.21
CA GLU A 273 -1.34 -22.70 -24.96
C GLU A 273 -1.80 -24.14 -24.73
N THR A 274 -1.36 -24.72 -23.61
CA THR A 274 -1.75 -26.08 -23.27
C THR A 274 -3.17 -26.10 -22.72
N GLU A 275 -3.87 -27.23 -22.87
CA GLU A 275 -5.20 -27.40 -22.26
C GLU A 275 -5.16 -27.15 -20.74
N GLN A 276 -4.04 -27.49 -20.09
CA GLN A 276 -3.84 -27.28 -18.66
C GLN A 276 -3.72 -25.79 -18.28
N ASP A 277 -3.14 -24.97 -19.14
CA ASP A 277 -3.06 -23.52 -18.91
C ASP A 277 -4.42 -22.86 -19.11
N ARG A 278 -5.17 -23.31 -20.12
CA ARG A 278 -6.56 -22.90 -20.33
C ARG A 278 -7.48 -23.25 -19.16
N GLU A 279 -7.35 -24.47 -18.61
CA GLU A 279 -8.09 -24.89 -17.42
C GLU A 279 -7.78 -24.01 -16.20
N LYS A 280 -6.52 -23.64 -15.98
CA LYS A 280 -6.14 -22.72 -14.90
C LYS A 280 -6.77 -21.33 -15.08
N ARG A 281 -6.81 -20.80 -16.30
CA ARG A 281 -7.46 -19.51 -16.60
C ARG A 281 -8.95 -19.53 -16.30
N ILE A 282 -9.62 -20.63 -16.65
CA ILE A 282 -11.05 -20.82 -16.32
C ILE A 282 -11.27 -20.81 -14.82
N VAL A 283 -10.37 -21.40 -14.02
CA VAL A 283 -10.45 -21.37 -12.55
C VAL A 283 -10.35 -19.94 -11.99
N ASN A 284 -9.60 -19.05 -12.64
CA ASN A 284 -9.45 -17.66 -12.22
C ASN A 284 -10.62 -16.75 -12.61
N CYS A 285 -11.47 -17.19 -13.55
CA CYS A 285 -12.67 -16.44 -13.93
C CYS A 285 -13.63 -16.27 -12.74
N ILE A 286 -14.49 -15.26 -12.83
CA ILE A 286 -15.61 -15.06 -11.92
C ILE A 286 -16.73 -16.03 -12.31
N HIS A 287 -17.16 -16.87 -11.36
CA HIS A 287 -18.16 -17.91 -11.57
C HIS A 287 -19.50 -17.58 -10.95
N TYR A 288 -20.57 -18.13 -11.53
CA TYR A 288 -21.90 -18.05 -10.94
C TYR A 288 -22.18 -19.32 -10.12
N TYR A 289 -22.56 -19.13 -8.85
CA TYR A 289 -22.90 -20.23 -7.93
C TYR A 289 -24.39 -20.16 -7.56
N PRO A 290 -25.24 -21.05 -8.10
CA PRO A 290 -26.69 -20.99 -7.88
C PRO A 290 -27.12 -21.00 -6.41
N ASP A 291 -26.38 -21.70 -5.55
CA ASP A 291 -26.66 -21.79 -4.11
C ASP A 291 -26.55 -20.44 -3.38
N PHE A 292 -25.90 -19.45 -4.00
CA PHE A 292 -25.70 -18.12 -3.45
C PHE A 292 -26.55 -17.04 -4.13
N ALA A 293 -27.48 -17.40 -5.03
CA ALA A 293 -28.26 -16.44 -5.83
C ALA A 293 -29.04 -15.42 -4.98
N ASP A 294 -29.53 -15.83 -3.81
CA ASP A 294 -30.29 -14.97 -2.89
C ASP A 294 -29.43 -14.40 -1.75
N SER A 295 -28.10 -14.59 -1.80
CA SER A 295 -27.20 -14.09 -0.76
C SER A 295 -27.02 -12.59 -0.86
N GLU A 296 -27.06 -11.91 0.28
CA GLU A 296 -26.64 -10.51 0.35
C GLU A 296 -25.12 -10.39 0.14
N LEU A 297 -24.68 -9.26 -0.44
CA LEU A 297 -23.25 -9.00 -0.61
C LEU A 297 -22.56 -8.80 0.74
N LEU A 298 -23.12 -7.91 1.57
CA LEU A 298 -22.48 -7.39 2.78
C LEU A 298 -23.09 -7.99 4.05
N ARG A 299 -22.25 -8.38 5.00
CA ARG A 299 -22.60 -8.75 6.38
C ARG A 299 -22.62 -7.50 7.28
N LEU A 300 -23.38 -6.48 6.88
CA LEU A 300 -23.54 -5.25 7.64
C LEU A 300 -25.00 -5.09 8.09
N PRO A 301 -25.25 -4.48 9.26
CA PRO A 301 -26.61 -4.24 9.73
C PRO A 301 -27.39 -3.37 8.73
N LYS A 302 -28.64 -3.73 8.46
CA LYS A 302 -29.58 -2.89 7.72
C LYS A 302 -30.18 -1.80 8.59
#